data_AF-A0A378TVQ9-F1
#
_entry.id   AF-A0A378TVQ9-F1
#
_cell.length_a   1.000
_cell.length_b   1.000
_cell.length_c   1.000
_cell.angle_alpha   90.00
_cell.angle_beta   90.00
_cell.angle_gamma   90.00
#
_symmetry.space_group_name_H-M   'P 1'
#
loop_
_entity.id
_entity.type
_entity.pdbx_description
1 polymer ?
#
loop_
_entity_poly.entity_id
_entity_poly.type
_entity_poly.pdbx_seq_one_letter_code
_entity_poly.pdbx_strand_id
1 'polypeptide(L)'
;MTQNLFDNIHIANKSYQELLDLFNINIQDDCDYYPIIAYHLLKNNEQNIIDNFENFNDVQKVAIIDAFGFFDNISNNAQDFLLSFLDSKNNNFTFSAILSLKNKENYYSDLIEKFLYSDDVMIKNSAIQYFAKKKGLLFKDELRKLLNDKNEFIREVALDELDDLDDEDLINDALYCLNDNSESVKDLANYIVNRLKQS
;
A
#
# COMPACT_ATOMS: atom_id res chain seq x y z
N MET A 1 -15.16 -4.85 -4.41
CA MET A 1 -16.11 -5.24 -3.34
C MET A 1 -15.82 -4.43 -2.07
N THR A 2 -15.70 -3.10 -2.19
CA THR A 2 -15.20 -2.19 -1.13
C THR A 2 -16.27 -1.26 -0.57
N GLN A 3 -17.44 -1.15 -1.23
CA GLN A 3 -18.52 -0.26 -0.80
C GLN A 3 -19.07 -0.61 0.61
N ASN A 4 -19.03 -1.89 1.00
CA ASN A 4 -19.76 -2.40 2.17
C ASN A 4 -19.03 -2.25 3.52
N LEU A 5 -17.73 -1.95 3.54
CA LEU A 5 -16.99 -1.78 4.80
C LEU A 5 -17.20 -0.37 5.38
N PHE A 6 -17.41 0.64 4.53
CA PHE A 6 -17.51 2.05 4.92
C PHE A 6 -18.92 2.48 5.36
N ASP A 7 -19.97 1.76 4.97
CA ASP A 7 -21.37 2.15 5.25
C ASP A 7 -21.85 1.75 6.66
N ASN A 8 -21.09 0.92 7.39
CA ASN A 8 -21.49 0.39 8.70
C ASN A 8 -21.03 1.22 9.92
N ILE A 9 -20.29 2.31 9.70
CA ILE A 9 -20.00 3.28 10.75
C ILE A 9 -20.77 4.55 10.40
N HIS A 10 -21.51 5.12 11.36
CA HIS A 10 -22.26 6.38 11.21
C HIS A 10 -21.37 7.63 10.93
N ILE A 11 -20.20 7.46 10.35
CA ILE A 11 -19.23 8.50 9.95
C ILE A 11 -19.70 9.21 8.69
N ALA A 12 -20.32 8.50 7.73
CA ALA A 12 -20.66 9.07 6.43
C ALA A 12 -21.61 10.28 6.46
N ASN A 13 -22.40 10.43 7.53
CA ASN A 13 -23.37 11.51 7.71
C ASN A 13 -22.89 12.65 8.63
N LYS A 14 -21.64 12.59 9.09
CA LYS A 14 -21.08 13.61 10.00
C LYS A 14 -20.71 14.87 9.23
N SER A 15 -20.92 16.02 9.88
CA SER A 15 -20.42 17.30 9.39
C SER A 15 -18.89 17.34 9.38
N TYR A 16 -18.33 18.30 8.64
CA TYR A 16 -16.88 18.51 8.59
C TYR A 16 -16.28 18.71 10.00
N GLN A 17 -16.92 19.50 10.85
CA GLN A 17 -16.44 19.75 12.21
C GLN A 17 -16.49 18.47 13.06
N GLU A 18 -17.56 17.69 12.98
CA GLU A 18 -17.65 16.41 13.71
C GLU A 18 -16.58 15.42 13.24
N LEU A 19 -16.27 15.39 11.93
CA LEU A 19 -15.19 14.56 11.40
C LEU A 19 -13.82 15.02 11.90
N LEU A 20 -13.56 16.34 11.93
CA LEU A 20 -12.32 16.88 12.50
C LEU A 20 -12.20 16.59 13.99
N ASP A 21 -13.29 16.76 14.74
CA ASP A 21 -13.31 16.50 16.18
C ASP A 21 -12.97 15.02 16.44
N LEU A 22 -13.55 14.10 15.68
CA LEU A 22 -13.21 12.67 15.72
C LEU A 22 -11.77 12.41 15.31
N PHE A 23 -11.31 13.01 14.21
CA PHE A 23 -9.95 12.84 13.72
C PHE A 23 -8.90 13.31 14.72
N ASN A 24 -9.24 14.27 15.58
CA ASN A 24 -8.39 14.79 16.64
C ASN A 24 -8.47 13.99 17.96
N ILE A 25 -9.34 12.99 18.05
CA ILE A 25 -9.33 12.07 19.19
C ILE A 25 -8.09 11.18 19.06
N ASN A 26 -7.24 11.22 20.08
CA ASN A 26 -6.10 10.32 20.15
C ASN A 26 -6.58 8.92 20.55
N ILE A 27 -6.86 8.09 19.56
CA ILE A 27 -7.11 6.66 19.75
C ILE A 27 -5.78 5.94 19.59
N GLN A 28 -5.33 5.29 20.68
CA GLN A 28 -4.20 4.37 20.63
C GLN A 28 -4.66 3.05 19.98
N ASP A 29 -3.86 2.53 19.05
CA ASP A 29 -3.95 1.17 18.51
C ASP A 29 -5.13 0.81 17.59
N ASP A 30 -5.81 1.79 16.97
CA ASP A 30 -6.77 1.52 15.89
C ASP A 30 -6.20 1.94 14.53
N CYS A 31 -5.65 0.96 13.80
CA CYS A 31 -5.04 1.17 12.49
C CYS A 31 -6.05 1.52 11.39
N ASP A 32 -7.33 1.19 11.59
CA ASP A 32 -8.37 1.40 10.57
C ASP A 32 -9.17 2.69 10.82
N TYR A 33 -9.18 3.19 12.06
CA TYR A 33 -9.92 4.40 12.44
C TYR A 33 -9.53 5.65 11.66
N TYR A 34 -8.24 6.02 11.68
CA TYR A 34 -7.80 7.28 11.11
C TYR A 34 -7.94 7.34 9.58
N PRO A 35 -7.54 6.31 8.80
CA PRO A 35 -7.68 6.36 7.34
C PRO A 35 -9.14 6.48 6.88
N ILE A 36 -10.09 5.86 7.59
CA ILE A 36 -11.53 5.98 7.28
C ILE A 36 -12.01 7.43 7.48
N ILE A 37 -11.66 8.05 8.61
CA ILE A 37 -12.08 9.43 8.88
C ILE A 37 -11.39 10.40 7.91
N ALA A 38 -10.10 10.21 7.65
CA ALA A 38 -9.35 11.00 6.68
C ALA A 38 -9.98 10.92 5.28
N TYR A 39 -10.42 9.74 4.84
CA TYR A 39 -11.17 9.59 3.58
C TYR A 39 -12.44 10.46 3.55
N HIS A 40 -13.24 10.44 4.61
CA HIS A 40 -14.45 11.26 4.69
C HIS A 40 -14.16 12.76 4.76
N LEU A 41 -13.07 13.17 5.44
CA LEU A 41 -12.61 14.56 5.44
C LEU A 41 -12.21 15.03 4.04
N LEU A 42 -11.39 14.23 3.34
CA LEU A 42 -10.88 14.54 2.00
C LEU A 42 -11.99 14.63 0.96
N LYS A 43 -12.99 13.75 1.01
CA LYS A 43 -14.05 13.61 -0.02
C LYS A 43 -14.71 14.93 -0.44
N ASN A 44 -14.88 15.87 0.47
CA ASN A 44 -15.48 17.18 0.19
C ASN A 44 -14.59 18.37 0.58
N ASN A 45 -13.41 18.14 1.17
CA ASN A 45 -12.56 19.19 1.73
C ASN A 45 -11.08 19.00 1.39
N GLU A 46 -10.78 18.29 0.31
CA GLU A 46 -9.42 17.93 -0.13
C GLU A 46 -8.42 19.10 -0.01
N GLN A 47 -8.72 20.23 -0.65
CA GLN A 47 -7.84 21.40 -0.63
C GLN A 47 -7.61 21.94 0.80
N ASN A 48 -8.67 22.03 1.60
CA ASN A 48 -8.58 22.54 2.96
C ASN A 48 -7.73 21.63 3.85
N ILE A 49 -7.84 20.32 3.67
CA ILE A 49 -7.01 19.33 4.39
C ILE A 49 -5.54 19.43 3.95
N ILE A 50 -5.27 19.59 2.66
CA ILE A 50 -3.91 19.80 2.14
C ILE A 50 -3.31 21.10 2.70
N ASP A 51 -4.06 22.21 2.64
CA ASP A 51 -3.59 23.54 3.09
C ASP A 51 -3.28 23.56 4.60
N ASN A 52 -3.97 22.72 5.38
CA ASN A 52 -3.79 22.61 6.83
C ASN A 52 -3.01 21.37 7.25
N PHE A 53 -2.37 20.66 6.32
CA PHE A 53 -1.73 19.37 6.58
C PHE A 53 -0.71 19.44 7.73
N GLU A 54 0.04 20.54 7.82
CA GLU A 54 1.06 20.72 8.85
C GLU A 54 0.52 20.82 10.28
N ASN A 55 -0.78 21.09 10.45
CA ASN A 55 -1.42 21.19 11.76
C ASN A 55 -1.74 19.82 12.37
N PHE A 56 -1.63 18.73 11.60
CA PHE A 56 -1.86 17.37 12.06
C PHE A 56 -0.59 16.74 12.64
N ASN A 57 -0.76 15.79 13.55
CA ASN A 57 0.34 14.97 14.05
C ASN A 57 0.76 13.90 13.02
N ASP A 58 1.89 13.22 13.22
CA ASP A 58 2.43 12.27 12.24
C ASP A 58 1.48 11.10 11.93
N VAL A 59 0.72 10.61 12.91
CA VAL A 59 -0.25 9.52 12.72
C VAL A 59 -1.39 9.99 11.81
N GLN A 60 -1.93 11.17 12.08
CA GLN A 60 -2.96 11.80 11.26
C GLN A 60 -2.45 12.13 9.85
N LYS A 61 -1.20 12.60 9.74
CA LYS A 61 -0.55 12.88 8.46
C LYS A 61 -0.43 11.62 7.60
N VAL A 62 0.04 10.51 8.18
CA VAL A 62 0.06 9.19 7.51
C VAL A 62 -1.35 8.81 7.04
N ALA A 63 -2.35 8.92 7.92
CA ALA A 63 -3.73 8.57 7.57
C ALA A 63 -4.31 9.42 6.44
N ILE A 64 -3.97 10.71 6.36
CA ILE A 64 -4.35 11.58 5.24
C ILE A 64 -3.69 11.10 3.95
N ILE A 65 -2.39 10.79 3.99
CA ILE A 65 -1.66 10.28 2.81
C ILE A 65 -2.26 8.95 2.35
N ASP A 66 -2.52 8.01 3.26
CA ASP A 66 -3.12 6.70 2.97
C ASP A 66 -4.54 6.84 2.41
N ALA A 67 -5.34 7.76 2.97
CA ALA A 67 -6.72 7.96 2.56
C ALA A 67 -6.84 8.36 1.09
N PHE A 68 -5.84 9.05 0.53
CA PHE A 68 -5.80 9.29 -0.91
C PHE A 68 -5.82 8.00 -1.73
N GLY A 69 -5.24 6.91 -1.24
CA GLY A 69 -5.23 5.60 -1.90
C GLY A 69 -6.60 4.96 -2.10
N PHE A 70 -7.63 5.42 -1.36
CA PHE A 70 -9.01 4.94 -1.48
C PHE A 70 -9.83 5.64 -2.57
N PHE A 71 -9.32 6.74 -3.14
CA PHE A 71 -10.00 7.42 -4.23
C PHE A 71 -9.57 6.84 -5.59
N ASP A 72 -10.51 6.66 -6.51
CA ASP A 72 -10.17 6.28 -7.89
C ASP A 72 -9.42 7.42 -8.59
N ASN A 73 -9.90 8.65 -8.42
CA ASN A 73 -9.34 9.87 -8.99
C ASN A 73 -9.09 10.92 -7.89
N ILE A 74 -8.03 11.70 -8.06
CA ILE A 74 -7.66 12.82 -7.17
C ILE A 74 -7.34 14.05 -8.01
N SER A 75 -7.37 15.25 -7.43
CA SER A 75 -6.97 16.46 -8.17
C SER A 75 -5.48 16.46 -8.49
N ASN A 76 -5.06 17.28 -9.45
CA ASN A 76 -3.63 17.50 -9.73
C ASN A 76 -2.89 18.04 -8.50
N ASN A 77 -3.54 18.87 -7.68
CA ASN A 77 -2.92 19.37 -6.45
C ASN A 77 -2.71 18.24 -5.42
N ALA A 78 -3.69 17.35 -5.25
CA ALA A 78 -3.54 16.16 -4.41
C ALA A 78 -2.46 15.20 -4.94
N GLN A 79 -2.33 15.09 -6.25
CA GLN A 79 -1.26 14.31 -6.86
C GLN A 79 0.13 14.92 -6.57
N ASP A 80 0.31 16.22 -6.80
CA ASP A 80 1.57 16.92 -6.51
C ASP A 80 1.91 16.84 -5.02
N PHE A 81 0.89 16.95 -4.16
CA PHE A 81 0.99 16.74 -2.73
C PHE A 81 1.53 15.34 -2.40
N LEU A 82 0.96 14.26 -2.95
CA LEU A 82 1.46 12.90 -2.73
C LEU A 82 2.92 12.72 -3.21
N LEU A 83 3.23 13.25 -4.40
CA LEU A 83 4.59 13.15 -4.97
C LEU A 83 5.64 13.83 -4.09
N SER A 84 5.28 14.89 -3.37
CA SER A 84 6.19 15.59 -2.45
C SER A 84 6.69 14.72 -1.29
N PHE A 85 5.98 13.63 -0.95
CA PHE A 85 6.34 12.74 0.15
C PHE A 85 7.25 11.57 -0.26
N LEU A 86 7.50 11.36 -1.55
CA LEU A 86 8.40 10.30 -2.00
C LEU A 86 9.82 10.48 -1.42
N ASP A 87 10.29 11.72 -1.28
CA ASP A 87 11.60 12.05 -0.71
C ASP A 87 11.53 12.54 0.75
N SER A 88 10.47 12.17 1.46
CA SER A 88 10.30 12.48 2.89
C SER A 88 11.40 11.84 3.73
N LYS A 89 11.83 12.53 4.80
CA LYS A 89 12.68 11.93 5.84
C LYS A 89 11.92 10.97 6.75
N ASN A 90 10.59 11.07 6.77
CA ASN A 90 9.72 10.16 7.50
C ASN A 90 9.33 9.02 6.56
N ASN A 91 9.89 7.83 6.82
CA ASN A 91 9.68 6.64 6.00
C ASN A 91 8.21 6.23 5.90
N ASN A 92 7.39 6.50 6.91
CA ASN A 92 5.96 6.23 6.86
C ASN A 92 5.27 7.09 5.79
N PHE A 93 5.67 8.36 5.64
CA PHE A 93 5.11 9.21 4.59
C PHE A 93 5.50 8.71 3.20
N THR A 94 6.76 8.30 3.01
CA THR A 94 7.23 7.71 1.73
C THR A 94 6.47 6.43 1.41
N PHE A 95 6.36 5.52 2.37
CA PHE A 95 5.63 4.27 2.26
C PHE A 95 4.17 4.51 1.83
N SER A 96 3.46 5.34 2.60
CA SER A 96 2.05 5.70 2.35
C SER A 96 1.86 6.38 1.00
N ALA A 97 2.77 7.27 0.60
CA ALA A 97 2.68 7.94 -0.68
C ALA A 97 2.79 6.95 -1.85
N ILE A 98 3.74 6.01 -1.80
CA ILE A 98 3.90 4.97 -2.84
C ILE A 98 2.64 4.10 -2.92
N LEU A 99 2.10 3.66 -1.78
CA LEU A 99 0.88 2.87 -1.74
C LEU A 99 -0.33 3.63 -2.28
N SER A 100 -0.49 4.90 -1.91
CA SER A 100 -1.57 5.74 -2.42
C SER A 100 -1.47 5.99 -3.92
N LEU A 101 -0.26 6.07 -4.47
CA LEU A 101 -0.02 6.22 -5.90
C LEU A 101 -0.24 4.90 -6.68
N LYS A 102 -0.14 3.73 -6.04
CA LYS A 102 -0.32 2.40 -6.66
C LYS A 102 -1.63 2.28 -7.43
N ASN A 103 -2.72 2.82 -6.88
CA ASN A 103 -4.06 2.69 -7.46
C ASN A 103 -4.43 3.81 -8.44
N LYS A 104 -3.56 4.81 -8.65
CA LYS A 104 -3.84 5.94 -9.55
C LYS A 104 -3.64 5.55 -11.00
N GLU A 105 -4.20 6.27 -11.96
CA GLU A 105 -3.98 5.98 -13.38
C GLU A 105 -2.51 6.20 -13.79
N ASN A 106 -1.95 7.34 -13.40
CA ASN A 106 -0.60 7.76 -13.77
C ASN A 106 0.49 6.75 -13.37
N TYR A 107 1.54 6.70 -14.19
CA TYR A 107 2.68 5.81 -14.00
C TYR A 107 3.95 6.61 -13.70
N TYR A 108 4.53 6.40 -12.52
CA TYR A 108 5.65 7.16 -11.94
C TYR A 108 6.89 6.28 -11.76
N SER A 109 7.19 5.41 -12.75
CA SER A 109 8.33 4.49 -12.69
C SER A 109 9.62 5.18 -12.24
N ASP A 110 9.94 6.30 -12.87
CA ASP A 110 11.23 6.96 -12.73
C ASP A 110 11.41 7.55 -11.32
N LEU A 111 10.31 7.87 -10.64
CA LEU A 111 10.33 8.38 -9.27
C LEU A 111 10.35 7.24 -8.23
N ILE A 112 9.74 6.09 -8.54
CA ILE A 112 9.52 5.01 -7.58
C ILE A 112 10.57 3.90 -7.68
N GLU A 113 11.22 3.71 -8.84
CA GLU A 113 12.17 2.60 -9.09
C GLU A 113 13.29 2.51 -8.06
N LYS A 114 13.82 3.67 -7.60
CA LYS A 114 14.87 3.71 -6.58
C LYS A 114 14.48 3.00 -5.27
N PHE A 115 13.20 2.93 -4.93
CA PHE A 115 12.71 2.33 -3.69
C PHE A 115 12.72 0.80 -3.72
N LEU A 116 12.82 0.15 -4.89
CA LEU A 116 13.06 -1.30 -4.99
C LEU A 116 14.37 -1.73 -4.33
N TYR A 117 15.29 -0.78 -4.13
CA TYR A 117 16.59 -1.00 -3.51
C TYR A 117 16.71 -0.37 -2.12
N SER A 118 15.59 0.05 -1.52
CA SER A 118 15.56 0.62 -0.18
C SER A 118 16.06 -0.38 0.87
N ASP A 119 16.82 0.10 1.86
CA ASP A 119 17.16 -0.68 3.05
C ASP A 119 15.97 -0.79 4.02
N ASP A 120 15.03 0.16 3.95
CA ASP A 120 13.77 0.06 4.66
C ASP A 120 12.85 -0.94 3.94
N VAL A 121 12.51 -2.02 4.65
CA VAL A 121 11.72 -3.14 4.17
C VAL A 121 10.31 -2.73 3.76
N MET A 122 9.69 -1.78 4.49
CA MET A 122 8.32 -1.33 4.19
C MET A 122 8.30 -0.49 2.91
N ILE A 123 9.27 0.43 2.76
CA ILE A 123 9.43 1.21 1.52
C ILE A 123 9.72 0.30 0.33
N LYS A 124 10.58 -0.71 0.51
CA LYS A 124 10.86 -1.67 -0.56
C LYS A 124 9.60 -2.43 -0.96
N ASN A 125 8.85 -2.94 0.03
CA ASN A 125 7.58 -3.63 -0.20
C ASN A 125 6.60 -2.74 -0.97
N SER A 126 6.37 -1.48 -0.56
CA SER A 126 5.41 -0.62 -1.28
C SER A 126 5.81 -0.38 -2.74
N ALA A 127 7.11 -0.29 -3.04
CA ALA A 127 7.61 -0.20 -4.41
C ALA A 127 7.37 -1.50 -5.20
N ILE A 128 7.59 -2.67 -4.59
CA ILE A 128 7.30 -3.98 -5.21
C ILE A 128 5.81 -4.05 -5.58
N GLN A 129 4.91 -3.77 -4.65
CA GLN A 129 3.47 -3.77 -4.90
C GLN A 129 3.06 -2.76 -5.98
N TYR A 130 3.71 -1.57 -5.98
CA TYR A 130 3.49 -0.57 -7.01
C TYR A 130 3.79 -1.13 -8.41
N PHE A 131 4.97 -1.73 -8.59
CA PHE A 131 5.36 -2.26 -9.89
C PHE A 131 4.60 -3.52 -10.28
N ALA A 132 4.34 -4.45 -9.36
CA ALA A 132 3.52 -5.63 -9.63
C ALA A 132 2.13 -5.22 -10.13
N LYS A 133 1.47 -4.26 -9.46
CA LYS A 133 0.18 -3.70 -9.91
C LYS A 133 0.25 -3.05 -11.29
N LYS A 134 1.31 -2.28 -11.56
CA LYS A 134 1.41 -1.44 -12.76
C LYS A 134 1.90 -2.17 -14.01
N LYS A 135 2.79 -3.13 -13.83
CA LYS A 135 3.44 -3.89 -14.91
C LYS A 135 2.85 -5.29 -15.05
N GLY A 136 2.21 -5.83 -14.01
CA GLY A 136 1.71 -7.19 -14.01
C GLY A 136 2.83 -8.18 -14.36
N LEU A 137 2.53 -9.09 -15.29
CA LEU A 137 3.48 -10.07 -15.82
C LEU A 137 4.80 -9.48 -16.35
N LEU A 138 4.83 -8.20 -16.76
CA LEU A 138 6.09 -7.56 -17.20
C LEU A 138 7.09 -7.33 -16.06
N PHE A 139 6.71 -7.55 -14.80
CA PHE A 139 7.58 -7.40 -13.63
C PHE A 139 7.96 -8.75 -12.98
N LYS A 140 7.53 -9.88 -13.56
CA LYS A 140 7.71 -11.21 -12.97
C LYS A 140 9.17 -11.59 -12.76
N ASP A 141 10.07 -11.20 -13.67
CA ASP A 141 11.49 -11.51 -13.57
C ASP A 141 12.16 -10.77 -12.41
N GLU A 142 11.72 -9.53 -12.13
CA GLU A 142 12.14 -8.79 -10.95
C GLU A 142 11.61 -9.43 -9.66
N LEU A 143 10.34 -9.85 -9.63
CA LEU A 143 9.78 -10.58 -8.48
C LEU A 143 10.54 -11.88 -8.20
N ARG A 144 10.90 -12.66 -9.24
CA ARG A 144 11.73 -13.87 -9.08
C ARG A 144 13.10 -13.60 -8.49
N LYS A 145 13.74 -12.48 -8.82
CA LYS A 145 15.01 -12.09 -8.19
C LYS A 145 14.82 -11.87 -6.69
N LEU A 146 13.67 -11.30 -6.28
CA LEU A 146 13.34 -10.99 -4.89
C LEU A 146 13.01 -12.24 -4.05
N LEU A 147 12.73 -13.40 -4.65
CA LEU A 147 12.68 -14.69 -3.94
C LEU A 147 14.03 -15.09 -3.31
N ASN A 148 15.11 -14.34 -3.56
CA ASN A 148 16.41 -14.50 -2.94
C ASN A 148 16.82 -13.30 -2.06
N ASP A 149 15.89 -12.38 -1.74
CA ASP A 149 16.20 -11.24 -0.88
C ASP A 149 16.63 -11.71 0.52
N LYS A 150 17.55 -10.96 1.14
CA LYS A 150 18.06 -11.23 2.49
C LYS A 150 16.94 -11.22 3.54
N ASN A 151 15.90 -10.43 3.31
CA ASN A 151 14.78 -10.28 4.23
C ASN A 151 13.63 -11.21 3.85
N GLU A 152 13.19 -12.02 4.80
CA GLU A 152 12.14 -13.01 4.62
C GLU A 152 10.79 -12.43 4.22
N PHE A 153 10.43 -11.25 4.73
CA PHE A 153 9.18 -10.58 4.37
C PHE A 153 9.19 -10.14 2.90
N ILE A 154 10.34 -9.72 2.37
CA ILE A 154 10.46 -9.39 0.94
C ILE A 154 10.33 -10.64 0.05
N ARG A 155 10.88 -11.79 0.49
CA ARG A 155 10.71 -13.05 -0.23
C ARG A 155 9.25 -13.50 -0.23
N GLU A 156 8.57 -13.38 0.91
CA GLU A 156 7.14 -13.69 1.05
C GLU A 156 6.28 -12.80 0.14
N VAL A 157 6.47 -11.48 0.18
CA VAL A 157 5.77 -10.53 -0.71
C VAL A 157 6.03 -10.85 -2.18
N ALA A 158 7.27 -11.17 -2.56
CA ALA A 158 7.58 -11.49 -3.94
C ALA A 158 6.85 -12.75 -4.44
N LEU A 159 6.71 -13.77 -3.58
CA LEU A 159 5.96 -14.98 -3.89
C LEU A 159 4.45 -14.73 -3.95
N ASP A 160 3.92 -13.91 -3.05
CA ASP A 160 2.50 -13.50 -3.01
C ASP A 160 2.13 -12.70 -4.27
N GLU A 161 2.96 -11.73 -4.65
CA GLU A 161 2.73 -10.95 -5.87
C GLU A 161 2.90 -11.81 -7.13
N LEU A 162 3.79 -12.82 -7.15
CA LEU A 162 3.86 -13.79 -8.26
C LEU A 162 2.59 -14.64 -8.36
N ASP A 163 1.99 -14.99 -7.23
CA ASP A 163 0.74 -15.75 -7.17
C ASP A 163 -0.40 -15.00 -7.85
N ASP A 164 -0.51 -13.70 -7.57
CA ASP A 164 -1.54 -12.81 -8.14
C ASP A 164 -1.40 -12.58 -9.66
N LEU A 165 -0.27 -12.94 -10.28
CA LEU A 165 -0.02 -12.70 -11.70
C LEU A 165 -0.51 -13.80 -12.64
N ASP A 166 -1.07 -14.91 -12.13
CA ASP A 166 -1.48 -16.10 -12.91
C ASP A 166 -0.36 -16.59 -13.86
N ASP A 167 0.91 -16.52 -13.43
CA ASP A 167 2.06 -16.94 -14.25
C ASP A 167 2.20 -18.46 -14.30
N GLU A 168 2.53 -19.00 -15.48
CA GLU A 168 2.61 -20.46 -15.71
C GLU A 168 3.72 -21.14 -14.90
N ASP A 169 4.76 -20.38 -14.55
CA ASP A 169 5.92 -20.84 -13.81
C ASP A 169 5.76 -20.77 -12.28
N LEU A 170 4.64 -20.25 -11.79
CA LEU A 170 4.37 -20.06 -10.35
C LEU A 170 4.57 -21.35 -9.54
N ILE A 171 4.20 -22.51 -10.10
CA ILE A 171 4.37 -23.79 -9.40
C ILE A 171 5.85 -24.09 -9.12
N ASN A 172 6.76 -23.72 -10.03
CA ASN A 172 8.19 -23.94 -9.84
C ASN A 172 8.75 -22.97 -8.80
N ASP A 173 8.31 -21.72 -8.82
CA ASP A 173 8.68 -20.70 -7.85
C ASP A 173 8.23 -21.09 -6.43
N ALA A 174 6.99 -21.61 -6.29
CA ALA A 174 6.49 -22.10 -5.02
C ALA A 174 7.23 -23.37 -4.55
N LEU A 175 7.50 -24.34 -5.43
CA LEU A 175 8.29 -25.53 -5.09
C LEU A 175 9.71 -25.19 -4.63
N TYR A 176 10.33 -24.15 -5.22
CA TYR A 176 11.59 -23.61 -4.75
C TYR A 176 11.48 -23.10 -3.31
N CYS A 177 10.46 -22.28 -3.03
CA CYS A 177 10.22 -21.65 -1.73
C CYS A 177 9.82 -22.62 -0.61
N LEU A 178 9.43 -23.87 -0.91
CA LEU A 178 9.22 -24.91 0.11
C LEU A 178 10.48 -25.23 0.93
N ASN A 179 11.66 -24.91 0.39
CA ASN A 179 12.94 -25.09 1.07
C ASN A 179 13.47 -23.80 1.71
N ASP A 180 12.65 -22.74 1.79
CA ASP A 180 13.06 -21.47 2.40
C ASP A 180 13.33 -21.64 3.92
N ASN A 181 14.21 -20.80 4.45
CA ASN A 181 14.52 -20.80 5.88
C ASN A 181 13.41 -20.17 6.74
N SER A 182 12.55 -19.34 6.17
CA SER A 182 11.41 -18.73 6.85
C SER A 182 10.21 -19.66 6.86
N GLU A 183 9.55 -19.79 8.02
CA GLU A 183 8.30 -20.53 8.11
C GLU A 183 7.18 -19.87 7.29
N SER A 184 7.07 -18.54 7.32
CA SER A 184 6.01 -17.82 6.60
C SER A 184 6.09 -18.05 5.08
N VAL A 185 7.30 -17.99 4.51
CA VAL A 185 7.54 -18.24 3.08
C VAL A 185 7.20 -19.69 2.72
N LYS A 186 7.58 -20.65 3.55
CA LYS A 186 7.23 -22.08 3.33
C LYS A 186 5.73 -22.33 3.43
N ASP A 187 5.05 -21.70 4.37
CA ASP A 187 3.60 -21.84 4.55
C ASP A 187 2.84 -21.30 3.33
N LEU A 188 3.21 -20.12 2.84
CA LEU A 188 2.67 -19.55 1.60
C LEU A 188 2.95 -20.45 0.39
N ALA A 189 4.18 -20.92 0.24
CA ALA A 189 4.56 -21.85 -0.82
C ALA A 189 3.75 -23.16 -0.78
N ASN A 190 3.56 -23.74 0.41
CA ASN A 190 2.72 -24.93 0.61
C ASN A 190 1.27 -24.67 0.22
N TYR A 191 0.72 -23.51 0.61
CA TYR A 191 -0.63 -23.10 0.23
C TYR A 191 -0.79 -23.03 -1.29
N ILE A 192 0.11 -22.33 -1.99
CA ILE A 192 0.10 -22.17 -3.45
C ILE A 192 0.19 -23.53 -4.14
N VAL A 193 1.16 -24.37 -3.77
CA VAL A 193 1.34 -25.71 -4.34
C VAL A 193 0.09 -26.57 -4.16
N ASN A 194 -0.54 -26.53 -2.99
CA ASN A 194 -1.74 -27.32 -2.71
C ASN A 194 -2.96 -26.82 -3.51
N ARG A 195 -3.10 -25.50 -3.70
CA ARG A 195 -4.16 -24.91 -4.52
C ARG A 195 -4.01 -25.27 -6.00
N LEU A 196 -2.81 -25.12 -6.56
CA LEU A 196 -2.52 -25.40 -7.97
C LEU A 196 -2.60 -26.89 -8.33
N LYS A 197 -2.41 -27.80 -7.37
CA LYS A 197 -2.63 -29.24 -7.59
C LYS A 197 -4.11 -29.65 -7.63
N GLN A 198 -5.01 -28.77 -7.16
CA GLN A 198 -6.45 -29.03 -7.09
C GLN A 198 -7.24 -28.37 -8.22
N SER A 199 -6.63 -27.43 -8.95
CA SER A 199 -7.19 -26.79 -10.15
C SER A 199 -7.02 -27.64 -11.40
#